data_AF-L0D7F3-F1
#
_entry.id   AF-L0D7F3-F1
#
_cell.length_a   1.000
_cell.length_b   1.000
_cell.length_c   1.000
_cell.angle_alpha   90.00
_cell.angle_beta   90.00
_cell.angle_gamma   90.00
#
_symmetry.space_group_name_H-M   'P 1'
#
loop_
_entity.id
_entity.type
_entity.pdbx_description
1 polymer ?
#
loop_
_entity_poly.entity_id
_entity_poly.type
_entity_poly.pdbx_seq_one_letter_code
_entity_poly.pdbx_strand_id
1 'polypeptide(L)'
;MPTQETPTSKSLARPNPRFWSRGTKIVLLALSLIPVGIGGTMLVSRERKASASYSKSRDPHAAETQGDEAVRVEVVHPERGGLTRTSTQIGSVHPFQQARLFAKVSGYLKWQEVDIGSHVKKGEILAKIDDPEAVKEANRAVAALKQAKTQVAQGQARVETAQSDVKAAEAAVAKAKANIGSSVSRRKYREKELVRYRDLRTRQAVPQQIVDEYEDHYETSVAEERAAEAELDSSKALLTSSAAKVDQAKADLDEAKANVEVIAEMLAKDRVMVDYMTIKSPYDGVITQRAFFEGDFIRSAAEGTEKPLLTVARTDKMRVVTYVPDRDVPLTDLGDKAIVTLDALPGHRFEGKVSRFSHSEEPETRTMRTEIDLENTSGLLREGMYGIATIILENDTANLTIPTGCLLGKSDHDQSSVFVFKEGRAHEVKIRVGVDNGIRVEVLAGLKPTDKVIVDKRSITEGTPVIVEKSTQIALSKPEAVEP
;
A
#
# COMPACT_ATOMS: atom_id res chain seq x y z
N MET A 1 -47.35 -41.18 55.04
CA MET A 1 -46.55 -40.18 55.78
C MET A 1 -45.37 -39.79 54.89
N PRO A 2 -45.05 -38.50 54.76
CA PRO A 2 -45.71 -37.60 53.81
C PRO A 2 -44.88 -37.30 52.54
N THR A 3 -45.64 -36.76 51.58
CA THR A 3 -45.34 -36.08 50.32
C THR A 3 -44.29 -34.96 50.39
N GLN A 4 -43.57 -34.74 49.28
CA GLN A 4 -43.08 -33.43 48.78
C GLN A 4 -42.51 -33.66 47.36
N GLU A 5 -43.23 -33.33 46.29
CA GLU A 5 -43.42 -32.00 45.65
C GLU A 5 -42.16 -31.40 45.00
N THR A 6 -42.21 -31.37 43.66
CA THR A 6 -41.42 -30.54 42.74
C THR A 6 -41.56 -29.05 43.03
N PRO A 7 -40.52 -28.22 42.82
CA PRO A 7 -40.72 -26.80 42.62
C PRO A 7 -40.42 -26.35 41.19
N THR A 8 -41.49 -25.80 40.63
CA THR A 8 -41.64 -24.91 39.49
C THR A 8 -40.69 -23.71 39.56
N SER A 9 -40.11 -23.32 38.42
CA SER A 9 -39.38 -22.06 38.25
C SER A 9 -40.33 -20.87 38.36
N LYS A 10 -40.16 -20.04 39.41
CA LYS A 10 -40.78 -18.71 39.54
C LYS A 10 -39.72 -17.62 39.53
N SER A 11 -39.82 -16.78 38.51
CA SER A 11 -39.69 -15.32 38.54
C SER A 11 -39.33 -14.70 39.90
N LEU A 12 -38.17 -14.04 39.98
CA LEU A 12 -37.89 -12.96 40.91
C LEU A 12 -37.31 -11.77 40.16
N ALA A 13 -37.92 -10.62 40.38
CA ALA A 13 -37.57 -9.33 39.81
C ALA A 13 -36.79 -8.48 40.83
N ARG A 14 -36.05 -7.51 40.25
CA ARG A 14 -35.53 -6.24 40.81
C ARG A 14 -34.15 -6.31 41.51
N PRO A 15 -33.38 -5.18 41.66
CA PRO A 15 -33.62 -3.80 41.21
C PRO A 15 -32.42 -3.09 40.50
N ASN A 16 -32.72 -1.94 39.91
CA ASN A 16 -31.75 -0.89 39.53
C ASN A 16 -30.97 -0.35 40.75
N PRO A 17 -29.76 0.22 40.56
CA PRO A 17 -29.63 1.61 41.01
C PRO A 17 -28.73 2.53 40.14
N ARG A 18 -29.31 3.71 39.88
CA ARG A 18 -28.76 5.06 40.17
C ARG A 18 -27.46 5.49 39.49
N PHE A 19 -27.62 6.29 38.43
CA PHE A 19 -26.71 7.40 38.11
C PHE A 19 -27.08 8.64 38.95
N TRP A 20 -26.10 9.23 39.64
CA TRP A 20 -26.15 10.57 40.23
C TRP A 20 -24.76 11.20 40.02
N SER A 21 -24.61 12.27 39.22
CA SER A 21 -24.64 13.71 39.60
C SER A 21 -23.41 14.11 40.44
N ARG A 22 -22.69 15.23 40.31
CA ARG A 22 -22.88 16.67 39.96
C ARG A 22 -21.42 17.25 39.84
N GLY A 23 -21.11 18.43 39.31
CA GLY A 23 -21.94 19.56 38.88
C GLY A 23 -21.12 20.77 38.40
N THR A 24 -21.79 21.60 37.60
CA THR A 24 -22.05 23.07 37.72
C THR A 24 -20.97 24.08 38.16
N LYS A 25 -20.77 25.13 37.34
CA LYS A 25 -20.98 26.60 37.59
C LYS A 25 -20.51 27.41 36.35
N ILE A 26 -21.37 28.07 35.54
CA ILE A 26 -22.08 29.39 35.64
C ILE A 26 -21.17 30.63 35.42
N VAL A 27 -21.60 31.55 34.53
CA VAL A 27 -21.71 33.04 34.60
C VAL A 27 -21.67 33.65 33.17
N LEU A 28 -22.81 34.10 32.58
CA LEU A 28 -23.36 35.48 32.34
C LEU A 28 -22.58 36.32 31.29
N LEU A 29 -23.16 37.04 30.30
CA LEU A 29 -24.18 38.13 30.26
C LEU A 29 -24.70 38.26 28.78
N ALA A 30 -26.00 38.45 28.46
CA ALA A 30 -26.75 39.73 28.31
C ALA A 30 -26.16 40.72 27.26
N LEU A 31 -26.85 41.44 26.36
CA LEU A 31 -28.24 41.90 26.24
C LEU A 31 -28.48 42.56 24.83
N SER A 32 -29.76 42.56 24.38
CA SER A 32 -30.51 43.62 23.67
C SER A 32 -30.30 44.03 22.19
N LEU A 33 -31.47 44.20 21.54
CA LEU A 33 -31.83 44.67 20.20
C LEU A 33 -32.04 46.21 20.10
N ILE A 34 -31.77 46.76 18.89
CA ILE A 34 -32.46 47.89 18.14
C ILE A 34 -32.25 49.34 18.67
N PRO A 35 -32.31 50.48 17.90
CA PRO A 35 -32.67 50.74 16.47
C PRO A 35 -31.75 51.69 15.63
N VAL A 36 -32.17 51.83 14.36
CA VAL A 36 -31.93 52.87 13.34
C VAL A 36 -32.11 54.34 13.80
N GLY A 37 -31.29 55.26 13.27
CA GLY A 37 -31.79 56.55 12.74
C GLY A 37 -31.16 57.88 13.18
N ILE A 38 -30.66 58.62 12.16
CA ILE A 38 -30.79 60.08 11.93
C ILE A 38 -29.85 61.06 12.67
N GLY A 39 -29.01 61.75 11.87
CA GLY A 39 -29.03 63.23 11.77
C GLY A 39 -28.10 64.07 12.65
N GLY A 40 -27.06 64.64 12.02
CA GLY A 40 -26.91 66.10 11.90
C GLY A 40 -26.35 66.94 13.07
N THR A 41 -25.35 67.76 12.69
CA THR A 41 -25.02 69.13 13.15
C THR A 41 -23.90 69.37 14.18
N MET A 42 -23.00 70.30 13.77
CA MET A 42 -22.35 71.39 14.53
C MET A 42 -21.34 71.02 15.66
N LEU A 43 -20.24 71.73 15.96
CA LEU A 43 -19.47 72.87 15.41
C LEU A 43 -18.27 73.08 16.36
N VAL A 44 -17.15 73.65 15.85
CA VAL A 44 -16.17 74.55 16.55
C VAL A 44 -15.15 73.85 17.49
N SER A 45 -13.84 74.15 17.52
CA SER A 45 -13.07 75.41 17.35
C SER A 45 -11.58 75.16 17.03
N ARG A 46 -11.01 75.94 16.09
CA ARG A 46 -9.94 76.98 16.18
C ARG A 46 -8.51 76.49 16.47
N GLU A 47 -7.46 76.92 15.75
CA GLU A 47 -6.97 78.31 15.51
C GLU A 47 -6.37 78.49 14.08
N ARG A 48 -6.70 79.55 13.30
CA ARG A 48 -6.03 80.87 13.10
C ARG A 48 -4.55 80.76 12.64
N LYS A 49 -4.05 81.40 11.56
CA LYS A 49 -4.38 82.68 10.92
C LYS A 49 -3.66 82.83 9.55
N ALA A 50 -4.27 83.66 8.69
CA ALA A 50 -3.65 84.59 7.71
C ALA A 50 -2.87 83.96 6.52
N SER A 51 -2.99 84.34 5.24
CA SER A 51 -3.80 85.25 4.42
C SER A 51 -2.88 85.65 3.26
N ALA A 52 -3.27 85.43 2.00
CA ALA A 52 -3.07 86.37 0.90
C ALA A 52 -3.72 85.80 -0.35
N SER A 53 -4.75 86.51 -0.82
CA SER A 53 -5.42 86.34 -2.09
C SER A 53 -4.83 87.29 -3.14
N TYR A 54 -5.25 87.09 -4.39
CA TYR A 54 -5.01 87.86 -5.62
C TYR A 54 -3.68 87.55 -6.34
N SER A 55 -3.62 87.32 -7.66
CA SER A 55 -4.45 87.80 -8.77
C SER A 55 -4.26 86.87 -9.99
N LYS A 56 -5.33 86.52 -10.71
CA LYS A 56 -5.74 87.12 -12.00
C LYS A 56 -5.28 86.32 -13.22
N SER A 57 -6.29 85.84 -13.92
CA SER A 57 -6.28 85.20 -15.24
C SER A 57 -5.54 86.01 -16.30
N ARG A 58 -4.88 85.28 -17.21
CA ARG A 58 -4.61 85.72 -18.58
C ARG A 58 -4.61 84.52 -19.54
N ASP A 59 -5.22 84.79 -20.67
CA ASP A 59 -5.64 83.97 -21.82
C ASP A 59 -4.54 83.24 -22.61
N PRO A 60 -4.91 82.41 -23.61
CA PRO A 60 -4.18 81.23 -24.05
C PRO A 60 -3.17 81.51 -25.18
N HIS A 61 -2.05 80.80 -25.09
CA HIS A 61 -1.07 80.57 -26.14
C HIS A 61 -0.49 79.18 -25.87
N ALA A 62 -0.09 78.37 -26.82
CA ALA A 62 -0.22 78.28 -28.26
C ALA A 62 0.31 76.88 -28.54
N ALA A 63 -0.23 76.19 -29.54
CA ALA A 63 0.39 74.98 -30.04
C ALA A 63 1.78 75.33 -30.58
N GLU A 64 2.83 75.06 -29.80
CA GLU A 64 4.19 75.07 -30.28
C GLU A 64 4.48 73.70 -30.90
N THR A 65 4.62 73.72 -32.21
CA THR A 65 5.15 72.63 -33.01
C THR A 65 6.64 72.56 -32.69
N GLN A 66 7.05 71.60 -31.85
CA GLN A 66 8.46 71.31 -31.66
C GLN A 66 9.04 70.79 -32.97
N GLY A 67 10.10 71.47 -33.42
CA GLY A 67 10.95 71.00 -34.48
C GLY A 67 11.50 69.62 -34.13
N ASP A 68 11.57 68.81 -35.17
CA ASP A 68 11.99 67.43 -35.20
C ASP A 68 13.47 67.27 -34.81
N GLU A 69 13.81 67.40 -33.52
CA GLU A 69 15.14 67.08 -33.01
C GLU A 69 15.24 65.57 -32.84
N ALA A 70 15.83 64.91 -33.83
CA ALA A 70 15.87 63.46 -33.89
C ALA A 70 16.61 62.86 -32.68
N VAL A 71 15.94 62.00 -31.93
CA VAL A 71 16.46 61.38 -30.70
C VAL A 71 17.52 60.35 -31.08
N ARG A 72 18.68 60.38 -30.42
CA ARG A 72 19.73 59.39 -30.65
C ARG A 72 19.41 58.10 -29.93
N VAL A 73 19.46 56.99 -30.65
CA VAL A 73 19.04 55.68 -30.13
C VAL A 73 20.06 54.60 -30.45
N GLU A 74 20.25 53.70 -29.51
CA GLU A 74 20.97 52.45 -29.73
C GLU A 74 19.99 51.38 -30.24
N VAL A 75 20.43 50.62 -31.25
CA VAL A 75 19.65 49.52 -31.81
C VAL A 75 20.39 48.19 -31.73
N VAL A 76 19.63 47.14 -31.45
CA VAL A 76 20.09 45.74 -31.41
C VAL A 76 19.27 44.90 -32.39
N HIS A 77 19.86 43.82 -32.90
CA HIS A 77 19.14 42.85 -33.72
C HIS A 77 18.68 41.71 -32.80
N PRO A 78 17.45 41.20 -32.97
CA PRO A 78 17.02 40.01 -32.25
C PRO A 78 17.94 38.83 -32.59
N GLU A 79 18.51 38.18 -31.57
CA GLU A 79 19.38 37.04 -31.77
C GLU A 79 18.59 35.74 -31.69
N ARG A 80 18.94 34.77 -32.54
CA ARG A 80 18.37 33.43 -32.46
C ARG A 80 18.98 32.70 -31.27
N GLY A 81 18.15 32.04 -30.46
CA GLY A 81 18.67 31.20 -29.37
C GLY A 81 17.70 30.85 -28.26
N GLY A 82 16.46 31.36 -28.26
CA GLY A 82 15.49 31.08 -27.20
C GLY A 82 16.01 31.39 -25.79
N LEU A 83 15.22 31.06 -24.78
CA LEU A 83 15.65 31.10 -23.38
C LEU A 83 15.21 29.81 -22.70
N THR A 84 16.16 29.07 -22.15
CA THR A 84 15.85 27.90 -21.33
C THR A 84 15.16 28.35 -20.04
N ARG A 85 13.96 27.84 -19.79
CA ARG A 85 13.26 28.06 -18.52
C ARG A 85 13.74 27.03 -17.51
N THR A 86 14.19 27.49 -16.35
CA THR A 86 14.63 26.61 -15.25
C THR A 86 13.90 26.91 -13.95
N SER A 87 13.58 25.89 -13.16
CA SER A 87 13.22 26.04 -11.75
C SER A 87 14.41 25.66 -10.87
N THR A 88 14.94 26.61 -10.11
CA THR A 88 16.07 26.38 -9.21
C THR A 88 15.58 26.43 -7.77
N GLN A 89 15.72 25.32 -7.07
CA GLN A 89 15.18 25.13 -5.73
C GLN A 89 16.17 24.37 -4.85
N ILE A 90 16.00 24.47 -3.53
CA ILE A 90 16.80 23.68 -2.60
C ILE A 90 16.36 22.22 -2.68
N GLY A 91 17.34 21.32 -2.78
CA GLY A 91 17.16 19.88 -2.80
C GLY A 91 17.83 19.21 -1.60
N SER A 92 17.20 18.18 -1.07
CA SER A 92 17.77 17.33 -0.02
C SER A 92 17.96 15.91 -0.54
N VAL A 93 19.08 15.28 -0.21
CA VAL A 93 19.46 13.93 -0.65
C VAL A 93 18.92 12.91 0.35
N HIS A 94 18.14 11.95 -0.16
CA HIS A 94 17.59 10.83 0.59
C HIS A 94 18.01 9.51 -0.08
N PRO A 95 18.08 8.40 0.66
CA PRO A 95 18.33 7.09 0.07
C PRO A 95 17.21 6.69 -0.90
N PHE A 96 17.53 5.86 -1.88
CA PHE A 96 16.51 5.39 -2.82
C PHE A 96 15.46 4.52 -2.13
N GLN A 97 15.84 3.70 -1.17
CA GLN A 97 14.91 2.96 -0.30
C GLN A 97 15.46 2.96 1.12
N GLN A 98 14.58 2.99 2.12
CA GLN A 98 14.96 2.88 3.53
C GLN A 98 13.97 1.96 4.25
N ALA A 99 14.50 1.00 5.00
CA ALA A 99 13.74 -0.01 5.71
C ALA A 99 14.19 -0.02 7.16
N ARG A 100 13.26 0.32 8.05
CA ARG A 100 13.43 0.25 9.49
C ARG A 100 13.03 -1.15 9.94
N LEU A 101 13.99 -1.97 10.33
CA LEU A 101 13.77 -3.37 10.70
C LEU A 101 13.45 -3.45 12.18
N PHE A 102 12.26 -3.95 12.50
CA PHE A 102 11.81 -4.19 13.87
C PHE A 102 11.73 -5.69 14.15
N ALA A 103 11.91 -6.05 15.42
CA ALA A 103 11.67 -7.41 15.88
C ALA A 103 10.16 -7.68 15.93
N LYS A 104 9.74 -8.84 15.43
CA LYS A 104 8.35 -9.32 15.57
C LYS A 104 8.14 -10.17 16.81
N VAL A 105 9.21 -10.71 17.39
CA VAL A 105 9.22 -11.49 18.62
C VAL A 105 10.09 -10.80 19.66
N SER A 106 9.70 -10.92 20.93
CA SER A 106 10.44 -10.36 22.05
C SER A 106 11.50 -11.37 22.52
N GLY A 107 12.71 -10.90 22.84
CA GLY A 107 13.80 -11.79 23.25
C GLY A 107 15.13 -11.05 23.35
N TYR A 108 16.17 -11.76 23.76
CA TYR A 108 17.51 -11.19 23.88
C TYR A 108 18.22 -11.21 22.52
N LEU A 109 18.96 -10.16 22.18
CA LEU A 109 19.80 -10.17 20.99
C LEU A 109 20.95 -11.17 21.19
N LYS A 110 20.92 -12.29 20.47
CA LYS A 110 21.91 -13.37 20.62
C LYS A 110 23.26 -12.97 20.06
N TRP A 111 23.23 -12.48 18.82
CA TRP A 111 24.39 -11.98 18.09
C TRP A 111 23.92 -11.09 16.94
N GLN A 112 24.83 -10.24 16.48
CA GLN A 112 24.64 -9.37 15.34
C GLN A 112 25.89 -9.36 14.45
N GLU A 113 25.73 -9.72 13.18
CA GLU A 113 26.86 -9.91 12.26
C GLU A 113 27.30 -8.62 11.56
N VAL A 114 26.46 -7.57 11.62
CA VAL A 114 26.67 -6.30 10.90
C VAL A 114 26.79 -5.12 11.87
N ASP A 115 27.55 -4.10 11.49
CA ASP A 115 27.60 -2.80 12.20
C ASP A 115 27.22 -1.65 11.25
N ILE A 116 27.07 -0.44 11.79
CA ILE A 116 26.83 0.78 11.04
C ILE A 116 27.91 0.95 9.97
N GLY A 117 27.49 1.21 8.74
CA GLY A 117 28.37 1.31 7.57
C GLY A 117 28.63 -0.02 6.86
N SER A 118 28.19 -1.17 7.40
CA SER A 118 28.34 -2.46 6.73
C SER A 118 27.42 -2.55 5.51
N HIS A 119 27.95 -3.10 4.42
CA HIS A 119 27.18 -3.41 3.22
C HIS A 119 26.53 -4.79 3.36
N VAL A 120 25.26 -4.89 2.98
CA VAL A 120 24.45 -6.09 3.13
C VAL A 120 23.71 -6.41 1.84
N LYS A 121 23.49 -7.70 1.60
CA LYS A 121 22.71 -8.21 0.46
C LYS A 121 21.30 -8.59 0.88
N LYS A 122 20.39 -8.60 -0.09
CA LYS A 122 19.02 -9.09 0.07
C LYS A 122 19.02 -10.51 0.61
N GLY A 123 18.31 -10.73 1.71
CA GLY A 123 18.16 -12.03 2.37
C GLY A 123 19.31 -12.41 3.30
N GLU A 124 20.39 -11.61 3.36
CA GLU A 124 21.48 -11.79 4.31
C GLU A 124 20.97 -11.68 5.74
N ILE A 125 21.47 -12.55 6.63
CA ILE A 125 21.11 -12.55 8.04
C ILE A 125 21.90 -11.46 8.73
N LEU A 126 21.20 -10.55 9.41
CA LEU A 126 21.82 -9.39 10.05
C LEU A 126 21.98 -9.61 11.56
N ALA A 127 20.97 -10.22 12.17
CA ALA A 127 20.87 -10.40 13.60
C ALA A 127 20.00 -11.61 13.92
N LYS A 128 20.27 -12.23 15.08
CA LYS A 128 19.45 -13.31 15.62
C LYS A 128 19.01 -13.00 17.04
N ILE A 129 17.73 -13.13 17.28
CA ILE A 129 17.10 -13.02 18.61
C ILE A 129 17.06 -14.42 19.22
N ASP A 130 17.35 -14.51 20.52
CA ASP A 130 17.16 -15.72 21.32
C ASP A 130 15.88 -15.58 22.13
N ASP A 131 14.89 -16.39 21.77
CA ASP A 131 13.70 -16.58 22.59
C ASP A 131 13.52 -18.09 22.86
N PRO A 132 13.92 -18.57 24.05
CA PRO A 132 13.80 -19.98 24.40
C PRO A 132 12.35 -20.41 24.57
N GLU A 133 11.40 -19.50 24.79
CA GLU A 133 9.99 -19.84 24.96
C GLU A 133 9.35 -20.24 23.64
N ALA A 134 9.52 -19.44 22.57
CA ALA A 134 9.02 -19.80 21.24
C ALA A 134 9.68 -21.09 20.69
N VAL A 135 10.97 -21.33 20.97
CA VAL A 135 11.61 -22.61 20.61
C VAL A 135 10.99 -23.78 21.37
N LYS A 136 10.74 -23.61 22.68
CA LYS A 136 10.08 -24.66 23.49
C LYS A 136 8.66 -24.93 23.01
N GLU A 137 7.91 -23.90 22.62
CA GLU A 137 6.54 -24.05 22.13
C GLU A 137 6.52 -24.81 20.79
N ALA A 138 7.39 -24.44 19.84
CA ALA A 138 7.54 -25.19 18.60
C ALA A 138 7.92 -26.67 18.84
N ASN A 139 8.79 -26.95 19.82
CA ASN A 139 9.15 -28.31 20.19
C ASN A 139 7.99 -29.10 20.82
N ARG A 140 7.15 -28.45 21.64
CA ARG A 140 5.91 -29.05 22.16
C ARG A 140 4.95 -29.38 21.03
N ALA A 141 4.78 -28.49 20.06
CA ALA A 141 3.95 -28.72 18.89
C ALA A 141 4.47 -29.89 18.02
N VAL A 142 5.80 -30.04 17.86
CA VAL A 142 6.39 -31.22 17.21
C VAL A 142 6.03 -32.52 17.94
N ALA A 143 6.12 -32.53 19.28
CA ALA A 143 5.77 -33.69 20.07
C ALA A 143 4.27 -34.02 19.98
N ALA A 144 3.41 -33.00 20.03
CA ALA A 144 1.97 -33.14 19.84
C ALA A 144 1.63 -33.70 18.44
N LEU A 145 2.30 -33.23 17.39
CA LEU A 145 2.10 -33.74 16.03
C LEU A 145 2.48 -35.22 15.92
N LYS A 146 3.58 -35.62 16.57
CA LYS A 146 3.99 -37.04 16.64
C LYS A 146 2.94 -37.89 17.36
N GLN A 147 2.37 -37.38 18.45
CA GLN A 147 1.29 -38.06 19.17
C GLN A 147 0.03 -38.18 18.31
N ALA A 148 -0.40 -37.11 17.64
CA ALA A 148 -1.56 -37.13 16.74
C ALA A 148 -1.37 -38.13 15.58
N LYS A 149 -0.18 -38.17 14.96
CA LYS A 149 0.15 -39.17 13.93
C LYS A 149 0.10 -40.60 14.46
N THR A 150 0.50 -40.80 15.71
CA THR A 150 0.40 -42.12 16.37
C THR A 150 -1.07 -42.53 16.55
N GLN A 151 -1.96 -41.59 16.87
CA GLN A 151 -3.40 -41.85 16.95
C GLN A 151 -4.00 -42.24 15.59
N VAL A 152 -3.55 -41.62 14.49
CA VAL A 152 -3.94 -42.05 13.13
C VAL A 152 -3.51 -43.49 12.86
N ALA A 153 -2.27 -43.86 13.23
CA ALA A 153 -1.81 -45.24 13.06
C ALA A 153 -2.64 -46.23 13.90
N GLN A 154 -3.03 -45.87 15.13
CA GLN A 154 -3.93 -46.66 15.96
C GLN A 154 -5.33 -46.78 15.34
N GLY A 155 -5.87 -45.67 14.80
CA GLY A 155 -7.15 -45.66 14.08
C GLY A 155 -7.13 -46.58 12.85
N GLN A 156 -6.04 -46.56 12.09
CA GLN A 156 -5.86 -47.44 10.92
C GLN A 156 -5.87 -48.92 11.32
N ALA A 157 -5.19 -49.28 12.41
CA ALA A 157 -5.19 -50.64 12.94
C ALA A 157 -6.59 -51.08 13.42
N ARG A 158 -7.39 -50.16 13.99
CA ARG A 158 -8.78 -50.44 14.36
C ARG A 158 -9.66 -50.70 13.15
N VAL A 159 -9.51 -49.92 12.08
CA VAL A 159 -10.21 -50.15 10.80
C VAL A 159 -9.85 -51.53 10.24
N GLU A 160 -8.58 -51.90 10.23
CA GLU A 160 -8.13 -53.21 9.74
C GLU A 160 -8.69 -54.37 10.58
N THR A 161 -8.75 -54.20 11.91
CA THR A 161 -9.35 -55.18 12.82
C THR A 161 -10.84 -55.33 12.54
N ALA A 162 -11.58 -54.22 12.43
CA ALA A 162 -13.01 -54.24 12.13
C ALA A 162 -13.30 -54.85 10.74
N GLN A 163 -12.45 -54.62 9.74
CA GLN A 163 -12.56 -55.27 8.43
C GLN A 163 -12.33 -56.78 8.51
N SER A 164 -11.44 -57.23 9.39
CA SER A 164 -11.21 -58.64 9.65
C SER A 164 -12.43 -59.29 10.31
N ASP A 165 -13.10 -58.59 11.22
CA ASP A 165 -14.36 -59.03 11.83
C ASP A 165 -15.50 -59.15 10.80
N VAL A 166 -15.58 -58.23 9.83
CA VAL A 166 -16.53 -58.34 8.71
C VAL A 166 -16.27 -59.60 7.90
N LYS A 167 -15.02 -59.87 7.52
CA LYS A 167 -14.65 -61.09 6.79
C LYS A 167 -15.01 -62.37 7.57
N ALA A 168 -14.80 -62.38 8.89
CA ALA A 168 -15.19 -63.49 9.74
C ALA A 168 -16.72 -63.67 9.78
N ALA A 169 -17.48 -62.58 9.87
CA ALA A 169 -18.95 -62.62 9.83
C ALA A 169 -19.49 -63.07 8.47
N GLU A 170 -18.89 -62.65 7.36
CA GLU A 170 -19.22 -63.13 6.01
C GLU A 170 -19.00 -64.64 5.88
N ALA A 171 -17.88 -65.15 6.42
CA ALA A 171 -17.62 -66.59 6.46
C ALA A 171 -18.65 -67.35 7.31
N ALA A 172 -19.11 -66.78 8.42
CA ALA A 172 -20.18 -67.34 9.24
C ALA A 172 -21.52 -67.40 8.48
N VAL A 173 -21.90 -66.32 7.77
CA VAL A 173 -23.08 -66.29 6.89
C VAL A 173 -22.99 -67.37 5.80
N ALA A 174 -21.82 -67.51 5.15
CA ALA A 174 -21.60 -68.54 4.14
C ALA A 174 -21.78 -69.95 4.71
N LYS A 175 -21.25 -70.21 5.91
CA LYS A 175 -21.41 -71.48 6.63
C LYS A 175 -22.88 -71.74 7.00
N ALA A 176 -23.59 -70.76 7.55
CA ALA A 176 -25.01 -70.88 7.90
C ALA A 176 -25.87 -71.18 6.66
N LYS A 177 -25.60 -70.49 5.54
CA LYS A 177 -26.27 -70.76 4.26
C LYS A 177 -26.01 -72.17 3.73
N ALA A 178 -24.80 -72.69 3.87
CA ALA A 178 -24.46 -74.07 3.50
C ALA A 178 -25.23 -75.10 4.37
N ASN A 179 -25.40 -74.82 5.67
CA ASN A 179 -26.17 -75.68 6.58
C ASN A 179 -27.65 -75.76 6.20
N ILE A 180 -28.27 -74.63 5.81
CA ILE A 180 -29.66 -74.63 5.32
C ILE A 180 -29.82 -75.57 4.12
N GLY A 181 -28.88 -75.58 3.17
CA GLY A 181 -28.94 -76.49 2.02
C GLY A 181 -28.99 -77.97 2.41
N SER A 182 -28.27 -78.33 3.49
CA SER A 182 -28.29 -79.68 4.05
C SER A 182 -29.62 -79.99 4.75
N SER A 183 -30.15 -79.07 5.55
CA SER A 183 -31.46 -79.21 6.23
C SER A 183 -32.62 -79.32 5.23
N VAL A 184 -32.65 -78.46 4.20
CA VAL A 184 -33.65 -78.50 3.12
C VAL A 184 -33.59 -79.84 2.38
N SER A 185 -32.39 -80.36 2.12
CA SER A 185 -32.23 -81.66 1.46
C SER A 185 -32.79 -82.80 2.32
N ARG A 186 -32.57 -82.74 3.64
CA ARG A 186 -33.11 -83.71 4.61
C ARG A 186 -34.63 -83.61 4.74
N ARG A 187 -35.20 -82.39 4.85
CA ARG A 187 -36.66 -82.18 4.84
C ARG A 187 -37.28 -82.76 3.57
N LYS A 188 -36.74 -82.45 2.39
CA LYS A 188 -37.22 -82.99 1.10
C LYS A 188 -37.16 -84.52 1.03
N TYR A 189 -36.12 -85.13 1.61
CA TYR A 189 -36.01 -86.58 1.69
C TYR A 189 -37.14 -87.17 2.57
N ARG A 190 -37.34 -86.63 3.78
CA ARG A 190 -38.41 -87.07 4.70
C ARG A 190 -39.82 -86.82 4.16
N GLU A 191 -40.01 -85.72 3.44
CA GLU A 191 -41.26 -85.41 2.74
C GLU A 191 -41.63 -86.51 1.74
N LYS A 192 -40.66 -86.96 0.94
CA LYS A 192 -40.87 -88.05 -0.02
C LYS A 192 -41.19 -89.38 0.68
N GLU A 193 -40.53 -89.68 1.80
CA GLU A 193 -40.84 -90.86 2.61
C GLU A 193 -42.27 -90.80 3.16
N LEU A 194 -42.67 -89.68 3.76
CA LEU A 194 -44.03 -89.49 4.28
C LEU A 194 -45.09 -89.65 3.19
N VAL A 195 -44.88 -89.04 2.02
CA VAL A 195 -45.79 -89.19 0.87
C VAL A 195 -45.90 -90.65 0.44
N ARG A 196 -44.77 -91.37 0.37
CA ARG A 196 -44.76 -92.81 0.04
C ARG A 196 -45.55 -93.64 1.04
N TYR A 197 -45.38 -93.39 2.35
CA TYR A 197 -46.10 -94.14 3.39
C TYR A 197 -47.59 -93.76 3.48
N ARG A 198 -47.95 -92.50 3.19
CA ARG A 198 -49.35 -92.09 3.05
C ARG A 198 -50.06 -92.83 1.91
N ASP A 199 -49.42 -92.99 0.75
CA ASP A 199 -49.97 -93.78 -0.36
C ASP A 199 -50.12 -95.27 -0.01
N LEU A 200 -49.10 -95.88 0.61
CA LEU A 200 -49.18 -97.27 1.09
C LEU A 200 -50.30 -97.47 2.11
N ARG A 201 -50.56 -96.48 2.96
CA ARG A 201 -51.66 -96.49 3.93
C ARG A 201 -53.02 -96.44 3.25
N THR A 202 -53.19 -95.62 2.21
CA THR A 202 -54.42 -95.59 1.39
C THR A 202 -54.72 -96.97 0.78
N ARG A 203 -53.68 -97.74 0.46
CA ARG A 203 -53.76 -99.13 -0.03
C ARG A 203 -53.84 -100.19 1.09
N GLN A 204 -53.94 -99.77 2.35
CA GLN A 204 -53.98 -100.62 3.55
C GLN A 204 -52.75 -101.52 3.77
N ALA A 205 -51.60 -101.20 3.15
CA ALA A 205 -50.39 -102.00 3.23
C ALA A 205 -49.56 -101.74 4.51
N VAL A 206 -49.88 -100.70 5.29
CA VAL A 206 -49.19 -100.33 6.54
C VAL A 206 -50.18 -99.86 7.64
N PRO A 207 -49.87 -100.06 8.95
CA PRO A 207 -50.63 -99.51 10.07
C PRO A 207 -50.56 -97.97 10.15
N GLN A 208 -51.55 -97.33 10.81
CA GLN A 208 -51.59 -95.86 10.98
C GLN A 208 -50.39 -95.33 11.77
N GLN A 209 -50.00 -96.03 12.83
CA GLN A 209 -48.87 -95.66 13.70
C GLN A 209 -47.57 -95.42 12.91
N ILE A 210 -47.36 -96.14 11.80
CA ILE A 210 -46.18 -95.95 10.96
C ILE A 210 -46.24 -94.62 10.21
N VAL A 211 -47.42 -94.21 9.71
CA VAL A 211 -47.58 -92.90 9.06
C VAL A 211 -47.32 -91.78 10.05
N ASP A 212 -47.85 -91.91 11.27
CA ASP A 212 -47.67 -90.92 12.34
C ASP A 212 -46.17 -90.77 12.70
N GLU A 213 -45.42 -91.88 12.79
CA GLU A 213 -43.96 -91.85 13.02
C GLU A 213 -43.19 -91.10 11.90
N TYR A 214 -43.54 -91.33 10.63
CA TYR A 214 -42.92 -90.60 9.51
C TYR A 214 -43.37 -89.13 9.43
N GLU A 215 -44.57 -88.83 9.91
CA GLU A 215 -45.06 -87.45 10.05
C GLU A 215 -44.22 -86.70 11.08
N ASP A 216 -43.98 -87.29 12.26
CA ASP A 216 -43.09 -86.75 13.28
C ASP A 216 -41.65 -86.53 12.75
N HIS A 217 -41.13 -87.46 11.93
CA HIS A 217 -39.82 -87.30 11.29
C HIS A 217 -39.77 -86.11 10.31
N TYR A 218 -40.84 -85.89 9.54
CA TYR A 218 -40.95 -84.75 8.65
C TYR A 218 -41.07 -83.44 9.44
N GLU A 219 -41.93 -83.37 10.45
CA GLU A 219 -42.09 -82.20 11.30
C GLU A 219 -40.79 -81.82 12.02
N THR A 220 -40.05 -82.81 12.53
CA THR A 220 -38.71 -82.61 13.11
C THR A 220 -37.75 -81.99 12.08
N SER A 221 -37.77 -82.46 10.84
CA SER A 221 -36.92 -81.90 9.77
C SER A 221 -37.34 -80.48 9.37
N VAL A 222 -38.63 -80.14 9.44
CA VAL A 222 -39.13 -78.77 9.26
C VAL A 222 -38.61 -77.87 10.38
N ALA A 223 -38.63 -78.35 11.64
CA ALA A 223 -38.06 -77.61 12.77
C ALA A 223 -36.55 -77.41 12.62
N GLU A 224 -35.81 -78.43 12.14
CA GLU A 224 -34.37 -78.33 11.82
C GLU A 224 -34.09 -77.29 10.72
N GLU A 225 -34.91 -77.23 9.67
CA GLU A 225 -34.80 -76.22 8.61
C GLU A 225 -35.03 -74.81 9.17
N ARG A 226 -36.11 -74.60 9.93
CA ARG A 226 -36.41 -73.32 10.58
C ARG A 226 -35.30 -72.86 11.53
N ALA A 227 -34.70 -73.79 12.29
CA ALA A 227 -33.57 -73.49 13.15
C ALA A 227 -32.34 -73.03 12.35
N ALA A 228 -32.08 -73.66 11.20
CA ALA A 228 -31.00 -73.25 10.31
C ALA A 228 -31.25 -71.88 9.65
N GLU A 229 -32.51 -71.57 9.30
CA GLU A 229 -32.91 -70.24 8.80
C GLU A 229 -32.70 -69.15 9.86
N ALA A 230 -33.13 -69.41 11.10
CA ALA A 230 -32.91 -68.47 12.21
C ALA A 230 -31.42 -68.20 12.47
N GLU A 231 -30.56 -69.21 12.32
CA GLU A 231 -29.10 -69.06 12.44
C GLU A 231 -28.47 -68.27 11.29
N LEU A 232 -29.04 -68.36 10.08
CA LEU A 232 -28.61 -67.49 8.99
C LEU A 232 -28.97 -66.03 9.27
N ASP A 233 -30.16 -65.78 9.79
CA ASP A 233 -30.59 -64.42 10.11
C ASP A 233 -29.79 -63.83 11.29
N SER A 234 -29.46 -64.64 12.30
CA SER A 234 -28.52 -64.25 13.37
C SER A 234 -27.13 -63.89 12.80
N SER A 235 -26.62 -64.70 11.86
CA SER A 235 -25.33 -64.45 11.20
C SER A 235 -25.35 -63.19 10.32
N LYS A 236 -26.44 -62.92 9.60
CA LYS A 236 -26.61 -61.68 8.83
C LYS A 236 -26.68 -60.46 9.74
N ALA A 237 -27.36 -60.55 10.88
CA ALA A 237 -27.41 -59.48 11.87
C ALA A 237 -26.00 -59.18 12.42
N LEU A 238 -25.20 -60.22 12.69
CA LEU A 238 -23.80 -60.06 13.07
C LEU A 238 -22.98 -59.38 11.97
N LEU A 239 -23.16 -59.76 10.70
CA LEU A 239 -22.47 -59.11 9.57
C LEU A 239 -22.80 -57.61 9.49
N THR A 240 -24.08 -57.24 9.58
CA THR A 240 -24.49 -55.83 9.60
C THR A 240 -23.89 -55.08 10.79
N SER A 241 -23.85 -55.71 11.97
CA SER A 241 -23.20 -55.13 13.15
C SER A 241 -21.69 -54.93 12.95
N SER A 242 -20.99 -55.92 12.37
CA SER A 242 -19.56 -55.80 12.04
C SER A 242 -19.28 -54.73 10.98
N ALA A 243 -20.15 -54.61 9.97
CA ALA A 243 -20.04 -53.56 8.95
C ALA A 243 -20.20 -52.16 9.57
N ALA A 244 -21.17 -51.98 10.48
CA ALA A 244 -21.33 -50.73 11.22
C ALA A 244 -20.09 -50.37 12.07
N LYS A 245 -19.40 -51.36 12.65
CA LYS A 245 -18.13 -51.14 13.37
C LYS A 245 -17.00 -50.65 12.45
N VAL A 246 -16.97 -51.10 11.19
CA VAL A 246 -16.00 -50.58 10.21
C VAL A 246 -16.27 -49.12 9.92
N ASP A 247 -17.53 -48.74 9.72
CA ASP A 247 -17.88 -47.35 9.44
C ASP A 247 -17.59 -46.44 10.64
N GLN A 248 -17.86 -46.92 11.86
CA GLN A 248 -17.45 -46.24 13.09
C GLN A 248 -15.92 -46.06 13.16
N ALA A 249 -15.14 -47.12 12.92
CA ALA A 249 -13.69 -47.06 12.96
C ALA A 249 -13.10 -46.12 11.88
N LYS A 250 -13.74 -46.03 10.71
CA LYS A 250 -13.36 -45.07 9.66
C LYS A 250 -13.65 -43.64 10.09
N ALA A 251 -14.80 -43.37 10.71
CA ALA A 251 -15.12 -42.06 11.25
C ALA A 251 -14.11 -41.62 12.31
N ASP A 252 -13.77 -42.52 13.25
CA ASP A 252 -12.73 -42.28 14.27
C ASP A 252 -11.35 -41.99 13.63
N LEU A 253 -11.00 -42.72 12.55
CA LEU A 253 -9.77 -42.50 11.81
C LEU A 253 -9.74 -41.13 11.12
N ASP A 254 -10.85 -40.73 10.50
CA ASP A 254 -10.94 -39.44 9.83
C ASP A 254 -10.92 -38.27 10.83
N GLU A 255 -11.52 -38.43 12.02
CA GLU A 255 -11.36 -37.50 13.14
C GLU A 255 -9.88 -37.38 13.55
N ALA A 256 -9.18 -38.50 13.71
CA ALA A 256 -7.75 -38.50 14.06
C ALA A 256 -6.90 -37.80 12.98
N LYS A 257 -7.22 -37.98 11.68
CA LYS A 257 -6.53 -37.27 10.58
C LYS A 257 -6.79 -35.77 10.62
N ALA A 258 -8.04 -35.35 10.85
CA ALA A 258 -8.37 -33.94 10.99
C ALA A 258 -7.62 -33.30 12.17
N ASN A 259 -7.48 -34.01 13.29
CA ASN A 259 -6.66 -33.55 14.41
C ASN A 259 -5.18 -33.38 14.04
N VAL A 260 -4.61 -34.27 13.21
CA VAL A 260 -3.24 -34.10 12.70
C VAL A 260 -3.09 -32.80 11.91
N GLU A 261 -4.06 -32.44 11.09
CA GLU A 261 -4.05 -31.20 10.31
C GLU A 261 -4.07 -29.97 11.22
N VAL A 262 -4.96 -29.93 12.22
CA VAL A 262 -5.02 -28.84 13.21
C VAL A 262 -3.68 -28.66 13.94
N ILE A 263 -3.05 -29.75 14.39
CA ILE A 263 -1.78 -29.68 15.10
C ILE A 263 -0.61 -29.32 14.15
N ALA A 264 -0.68 -29.72 12.88
CA ALA A 264 0.31 -29.33 11.88
C ALA A 264 0.27 -27.81 11.62
N GLU A 265 -0.93 -27.21 11.56
CA GLU A 265 -1.09 -25.76 11.42
C GLU A 265 -0.62 -24.99 12.66
N MET A 266 -0.86 -25.53 13.86
CA MET A 266 -0.27 -24.98 15.09
C MET A 266 1.26 -24.98 15.03
N LEU A 267 1.87 -26.10 14.63
CA LEU A 267 3.33 -26.17 14.44
C LEU A 267 3.83 -25.20 13.36
N ALA A 268 3.10 -25.03 12.26
CA ALA A 268 3.46 -24.09 11.21
C ALA A 268 3.49 -22.65 11.73
N LYS A 269 2.47 -22.25 12.51
CA LYS A 269 2.43 -20.95 13.19
C LYS A 269 3.61 -20.76 14.15
N ASP A 270 3.94 -21.75 14.97
CA ASP A 270 5.04 -21.64 15.93
C ASP A 270 6.40 -21.55 15.24
N ARG A 271 6.57 -22.27 14.12
CA ARG A 271 7.77 -22.16 13.28
C ARG A 271 7.94 -20.77 12.68
N VAL A 272 6.86 -20.12 12.25
CA VAL A 272 6.94 -18.73 11.76
C VAL A 272 7.43 -17.78 12.85
N MET A 273 7.03 -18.00 14.11
CA MET A 273 7.55 -17.21 15.24
C MET A 273 9.05 -17.47 15.47
N VAL A 274 9.49 -18.71 15.35
CA VAL A 274 10.93 -19.05 15.39
C VAL A 274 11.70 -18.40 14.23
N ASP A 275 11.13 -18.38 13.02
CA ASP A 275 11.75 -17.74 11.86
C ASP A 275 11.87 -16.23 12.03
N TYR A 276 10.89 -15.59 12.68
CA TYR A 276 10.92 -14.17 13.04
C TYR A 276 12.02 -13.78 14.03
N MET A 277 12.65 -14.75 14.70
CA MET A 277 13.86 -14.50 15.48
C MET A 277 15.05 -14.10 14.59
N THR A 278 15.02 -14.45 13.31
CA THR A 278 16.11 -14.14 12.36
C THR A 278 15.76 -12.89 11.57
N ILE A 279 16.52 -11.82 11.78
CA ILE A 279 16.33 -10.56 11.05
C ILE A 279 17.18 -10.59 9.78
N LYS A 280 16.53 -10.39 8.63
CA LYS A 280 17.17 -10.42 7.31
C LYS A 280 17.02 -9.08 6.58
N SER A 281 17.97 -8.77 5.70
CA SER A 281 17.86 -7.58 4.86
C SER A 281 16.80 -7.74 3.76
N PRO A 282 15.88 -6.79 3.56
CA PRO A 282 14.88 -6.84 2.49
C PRO A 282 15.44 -6.57 1.09
N TYR A 283 16.59 -5.89 0.99
CA TYR A 283 17.27 -5.52 -0.26
C TYR A 283 18.77 -5.26 -0.02
N ASP A 284 19.52 -5.07 -1.10
CA ASP A 284 20.93 -4.69 -1.02
C ASP A 284 21.07 -3.25 -0.53
N GLY A 285 21.97 -2.99 0.43
CA GLY A 285 22.11 -1.67 1.02
C GLY A 285 23.19 -1.58 2.08
N VAL A 286 23.15 -0.50 2.85
CA VAL A 286 24.07 -0.20 3.94
C VAL A 286 23.28 -0.03 5.24
N ILE A 287 23.85 -0.51 6.35
CA ILE A 287 23.29 -0.26 7.68
C ILE A 287 23.56 1.19 8.08
N THR A 288 22.51 2.01 8.24
CA THR A 288 22.63 3.42 8.62
C THR A 288 22.41 3.67 10.10
N GLN A 289 21.68 2.79 10.78
CA GLN A 289 21.40 2.91 12.21
C GLN A 289 21.42 1.54 12.87
N ARG A 290 21.99 1.50 14.09
CA ARG A 290 21.93 0.39 15.04
C ARG A 290 21.46 0.93 16.38
N ALA A 291 20.43 0.32 16.97
CA ALA A 291 19.86 0.79 18.23
C ALA A 291 20.16 -0.11 19.45
N PHE A 292 20.53 -1.37 19.23
CA PHE A 292 20.73 -2.37 20.28
C PHE A 292 22.10 -3.05 20.12
N PHE A 293 22.58 -3.61 21.23
CA PHE A 293 23.81 -4.38 21.34
C PHE A 293 23.51 -5.83 21.72
N GLU A 294 24.48 -6.72 21.47
CA GLU A 294 24.37 -8.11 21.87
C GLU A 294 24.11 -8.23 23.38
N GLY A 295 23.13 -9.04 23.76
CA GLY A 295 22.64 -9.16 25.14
C GLY A 295 21.50 -8.21 25.51
N ASP A 296 21.16 -7.21 24.68
CA ASP A 296 20.01 -6.35 24.94
C ASP A 296 18.69 -7.12 24.81
N PHE A 297 17.73 -6.80 25.69
CA PHE A 297 16.37 -7.31 25.56
C PHE A 297 15.56 -6.46 24.59
N ILE A 298 15.15 -7.05 23.49
CA ILE A 298 14.35 -6.41 22.43
C ILE A 298 12.89 -6.78 22.65
N ARG A 299 12.02 -5.78 22.67
CA ARG A 299 10.57 -5.98 22.67
C ARG A 299 10.05 -6.04 21.23
N SER A 300 8.99 -6.81 21.00
CA SER A 300 8.31 -6.87 19.72
C SER A 300 7.71 -5.50 19.34
N ALA A 301 7.67 -5.21 18.03
CA ALA A 301 6.96 -4.04 17.51
C ALA A 301 5.48 -3.99 17.96
N ALA A 302 4.85 -5.16 18.15
CA ALA A 302 3.47 -5.25 18.64
C ALA A 302 3.32 -4.80 20.11
N GLU A 303 4.40 -4.82 20.88
CA GLU A 303 4.44 -4.41 22.29
C GLU A 303 4.87 -2.94 22.46
N GLY A 304 5.00 -2.18 21.36
CA GLY A 304 5.29 -0.75 21.39
C GLY A 304 6.76 -0.36 21.32
N THR A 305 7.63 -1.19 20.72
CA THR A 305 9.01 -0.78 20.44
C THR A 305 9.04 0.35 19.42
N GLU A 306 9.43 1.54 19.87
CA GLU A 306 9.52 2.74 19.03
C GLU A 306 10.80 2.80 18.19
N LYS A 307 11.88 2.13 18.62
CA LYS A 307 13.19 2.17 17.96
C LYS A 307 13.43 0.94 17.08
N PRO A 308 13.76 1.09 15.79
CA PRO A 308 14.11 -0.06 14.95
C PRO A 308 15.41 -0.70 15.43
N LEU A 309 15.53 -2.02 15.26
CA LEU A 309 16.73 -2.78 15.59
C LEU A 309 17.91 -2.34 14.70
N LEU A 310 17.65 -2.34 13.40
CA LEU A 310 18.56 -1.87 12.36
C LEU A 310 17.78 -1.06 11.33
N THR A 311 18.43 -0.06 10.73
CA THR A 311 17.91 0.63 9.55
C THR A 311 18.80 0.31 8.37
N VAL A 312 18.23 -0.25 7.31
CA VAL A 312 18.93 -0.52 6.04
C VAL A 312 18.52 0.55 5.05
N ALA A 313 19.50 1.17 4.39
CA ALA A 313 19.27 2.12 3.31
C ALA A 313 19.92 1.63 2.03
N ARG A 314 19.17 1.68 0.93
CA ARG A 314 19.68 1.43 -0.42
C ARG A 314 20.32 2.71 -0.94
N THR A 315 21.64 2.67 -1.13
CA THR A 315 22.48 3.84 -1.42
C THR A 315 23.21 3.80 -2.76
N ASP A 316 23.05 2.72 -3.55
CA ASP A 316 23.54 2.63 -4.95
C ASP A 316 22.91 3.70 -5.83
N LYS A 317 21.66 4.05 -5.51
CA LYS A 317 20.90 5.14 -6.08
C LYS A 317 20.41 6.04 -4.95
N MET A 318 20.35 7.34 -5.20
CA MET A 318 19.85 8.33 -4.26
C MET A 318 18.74 9.13 -4.93
N ARG A 319 17.86 9.71 -4.12
CA ARG A 319 16.83 10.64 -4.58
C ARG A 319 17.09 12.02 -4.01
N VAL A 320 16.95 13.05 -4.84
CA VAL A 320 16.98 14.44 -4.40
C VAL A 320 15.55 14.94 -4.38
N VAL A 321 15.08 15.33 -3.21
CA VAL A 321 13.73 15.86 -3.00
C VAL A 321 13.82 17.37 -3.02
N THR A 322 13.09 18.00 -3.93
CA THR A 322 12.97 19.45 -4.07
C THR A 322 11.51 19.86 -4.22
N TYR A 323 11.21 21.15 -4.06
CA TYR A 323 9.86 21.69 -3.99
C TYR A 323 9.67 22.74 -5.08
N VAL A 324 8.97 22.37 -6.15
CA VAL A 324 8.74 23.22 -7.32
C VAL A 324 7.58 24.19 -7.04
N PRO A 325 7.72 25.51 -7.22
CA PRO A 325 6.64 26.48 -6.98
C PRO A 325 5.51 26.39 -8.00
N ASP A 326 4.28 26.74 -7.58
CA ASP A 326 3.04 26.82 -8.39
C ASP A 326 3.25 27.30 -9.84
N ARG A 327 3.96 28.43 -10.03
CA ARG A 327 4.22 29.00 -11.37
C ARG A 327 4.97 28.09 -12.35
N ASP A 328 5.70 27.10 -11.84
CA ASP A 328 6.58 26.19 -12.60
C ASP A 328 5.99 24.77 -12.67
N VAL A 329 4.98 24.45 -11.84
CA VAL A 329 4.33 23.14 -11.79
C VAL A 329 3.70 22.74 -13.14
N PRO A 330 2.96 23.60 -13.87
CA PRO A 330 2.38 23.24 -15.16
C PRO A 330 3.40 22.90 -16.25
N LEU A 331 4.67 23.22 -16.04
CA LEU A 331 5.77 23.04 -16.99
C LEU A 331 6.76 21.98 -16.52
N THR A 332 6.51 21.32 -15.39
CA THR A 332 7.37 20.28 -14.86
C THR A 332 6.86 18.92 -15.29
N ASP A 333 7.57 18.28 -16.20
CA ASP A 333 7.21 16.98 -16.77
C ASP A 333 8.14 15.86 -16.27
N LEU A 334 7.66 14.62 -16.36
CA LEU A 334 8.48 13.45 -16.06
C LEU A 334 9.57 13.32 -17.12
N GLY A 335 10.82 13.18 -16.67
CA GLY A 335 11.98 13.05 -17.54
C GLY A 335 12.74 14.35 -17.80
N ASP A 336 12.24 15.49 -17.31
CA ASP A 336 12.95 16.77 -17.36
C ASP A 336 14.37 16.64 -16.80
N LYS A 337 15.32 17.23 -17.51
CA LYS A 337 16.72 17.20 -17.10
C LYS A 337 16.89 18.06 -15.84
N ALA A 338 17.61 17.54 -14.86
CA ALA A 338 17.93 18.27 -13.65
C ALA A 338 19.43 18.22 -13.38
N ILE A 339 19.97 19.35 -12.95
CA ILE A 339 21.36 19.46 -12.51
C ILE A 339 21.33 19.73 -11.01
N VAL A 340 21.99 18.87 -10.25
CA VAL A 340 22.09 18.99 -8.79
C VAL A 340 23.52 19.31 -8.41
N THR A 341 23.69 20.35 -7.61
CA THR A 341 24.96 20.73 -6.98
C THR A 341 24.78 20.71 -5.47
N LEU A 342 25.69 20.04 -4.76
CA LEU A 342 25.59 19.87 -3.31
C LEU A 342 26.63 20.74 -2.61
N ASP A 343 26.23 21.43 -1.55
CA ASP A 343 27.10 22.34 -0.80
C ASP A 343 28.28 21.59 -0.17
N ALA A 344 28.04 20.34 0.25
CA ALA A 344 29.05 19.46 0.82
C ALA A 344 30.07 18.93 -0.20
N LEU A 345 29.79 19.05 -1.52
CA LEU A 345 30.63 18.56 -2.61
C LEU A 345 30.83 19.67 -3.65
N PRO A 346 31.58 20.75 -3.31
CA PRO A 346 31.82 21.84 -4.24
C PRO A 346 32.53 21.36 -5.51
N GLY A 347 32.18 21.96 -6.64
CA GLY A 347 32.73 21.61 -7.96
C GLY A 347 32.16 20.35 -8.61
N HIS A 348 31.33 19.56 -7.89
CA HIS A 348 30.69 18.37 -8.46
C HIS A 348 29.27 18.71 -8.94
N ARG A 349 28.98 18.36 -10.20
CA ARG A 349 27.65 18.48 -10.80
C ARG A 349 27.10 17.09 -11.03
N PHE A 350 25.91 16.83 -10.50
CA PHE A 350 25.22 15.56 -10.67
C PHE A 350 24.06 15.77 -11.65
N GLU A 351 24.15 15.11 -12.80
CA GLU A 351 23.07 15.10 -13.78
C GLU A 351 22.04 14.03 -13.40
N GLY A 352 20.78 14.43 -13.35
CA GLY A 352 19.65 13.58 -13.06
C GLY A 352 18.46 13.92 -13.94
N LYS A 353 17.36 13.23 -13.69
CA LYS A 353 16.06 13.54 -14.31
C LYS A 353 14.97 13.53 -13.27
N VAL A 354 13.95 14.35 -13.49
CA VAL A 354 12.71 14.30 -12.72
C VAL A 354 12.10 12.91 -12.88
N SER A 355 12.11 12.14 -11.80
CA SER A 355 11.67 10.74 -11.80
C SER A 355 10.25 10.62 -11.27
N ARG A 356 9.85 11.50 -10.33
CA ARG A 356 8.54 11.50 -9.66
C ARG A 356 8.17 12.91 -9.21
N PHE A 357 6.88 13.19 -9.12
CA PHE A 357 6.35 14.35 -8.39
C PHE A 357 4.95 14.04 -7.82
N SER A 358 4.54 14.78 -6.80
CA SER A 358 3.33 14.49 -6.01
C SER A 358 2.00 14.64 -6.76
N HIS A 359 1.97 15.24 -7.96
CA HIS A 359 0.75 15.60 -8.71
C HIS A 359 -0.26 16.42 -7.87
N SER A 360 0.22 17.04 -6.81
CA SER A 360 -0.55 17.83 -5.88
C SER A 360 0.38 18.83 -5.23
N GLU A 361 -0.09 20.06 -5.13
CA GLU A 361 0.58 21.14 -4.44
C GLU A 361 0.13 21.20 -2.97
N GLU A 362 1.06 21.50 -2.08
CA GLU A 362 0.77 21.74 -0.68
C GLU A 362 0.19 23.15 -0.50
N PRO A 363 -1.06 23.34 -0.05
CA PRO A 363 -1.72 24.65 -0.02
C PRO A 363 -0.99 25.70 0.81
N GLU A 364 -0.28 25.30 1.86
CA GLU A 364 0.47 26.20 2.75
C GLU A 364 1.70 26.80 2.07
N THR A 365 2.42 26.01 1.27
CA THR A 365 3.68 26.43 0.65
C THR A 365 3.54 26.77 -0.83
N ARG A 366 2.43 26.35 -1.47
CA ARG A 366 2.18 26.45 -2.93
C ARG A 366 3.33 25.85 -3.73
N THR A 367 3.76 24.67 -3.31
CA THR A 367 4.82 23.91 -3.97
C THR A 367 4.41 22.46 -4.21
N MET A 368 4.92 21.88 -5.29
CA MET A 368 4.82 20.47 -5.61
C MET A 368 6.12 19.76 -5.25
N ARG A 369 6.01 18.68 -4.46
CA ARG A 369 7.16 17.84 -4.13
C ARG A 369 7.61 17.08 -5.36
N THR A 370 8.85 17.31 -5.78
CA THR A 370 9.47 16.71 -6.96
C THR A 370 10.74 15.96 -6.56
N GLU A 371 10.93 14.77 -7.13
CA GLU A 371 12.06 13.90 -6.83
C GLU A 371 12.89 13.67 -8.09
N ILE A 372 14.21 13.81 -7.94
CA ILE A 372 15.21 13.62 -8.98
C ILE A 372 16.06 12.41 -8.59
N ASP A 373 16.23 11.48 -9.51
CA ASP A 373 17.03 10.27 -9.27
C ASP A 373 18.47 10.49 -9.68
N LEU A 374 19.41 10.17 -8.78
CA LEU A 374 20.85 10.25 -9.00
C LEU A 374 21.51 8.90 -8.76
N GLU A 375 22.36 8.48 -9.69
CA GLU A 375 23.19 7.28 -9.52
C GLU A 375 24.36 7.61 -8.57
N ASN A 376 24.67 6.70 -7.64
CA ASN A 376 25.69 6.90 -6.60
C ASN A 376 26.78 5.81 -6.67
N THR A 377 27.28 5.56 -7.88
CA THR A 377 28.31 4.54 -8.13
C THR A 377 29.64 4.82 -7.43
N SER A 378 29.96 6.09 -7.19
CA SER A 378 31.15 6.52 -6.45
C SER A 378 31.00 6.47 -4.93
N GLY A 379 29.77 6.29 -4.42
CA GLY A 379 29.47 6.32 -2.98
C GLY A 379 29.66 7.69 -2.31
N LEU A 380 29.80 8.77 -3.10
CA LEU A 380 30.02 10.12 -2.57
C LEU A 380 28.75 10.73 -1.97
N LEU A 381 27.58 10.40 -2.52
CA LEU A 381 26.30 10.93 -2.06
C LEU A 381 25.90 10.24 -0.75
N ARG A 382 25.51 11.03 0.26
CA ARG A 382 25.04 10.55 1.57
C ARG A 382 23.69 11.16 1.91
N GLU A 383 22.90 10.41 2.69
CA GLU A 383 21.65 10.89 3.26
C GLU A 383 21.87 12.18 4.07
N GLY A 384 20.98 13.15 3.92
CA GLY A 384 21.02 14.43 4.64
C GLY A 384 21.88 15.51 3.99
N MET A 385 22.65 15.20 2.94
CA MET A 385 23.25 16.25 2.11
C MET A 385 22.15 17.13 1.49
N TYR A 386 22.42 18.41 1.35
CA TYR A 386 21.52 19.36 0.69
C TYR A 386 22.30 20.25 -0.26
N GLY A 387 21.58 20.89 -1.17
CA GLY A 387 22.15 21.83 -2.13
C GLY A 387 21.09 22.36 -3.06
N ILE A 388 21.50 22.71 -4.28
CA ILE A 388 20.66 23.34 -5.29
C ILE A 388 20.33 22.31 -6.37
N ALA A 389 19.04 22.18 -6.67
CA ALA A 389 18.51 21.42 -7.78
C ALA A 389 17.92 22.39 -8.82
N THR A 390 18.48 22.37 -10.02
CA THR A 390 18.00 23.16 -11.16
C THR A 390 17.34 22.23 -12.16
N ILE A 391 16.01 22.30 -12.27
CA ILE A 391 15.21 21.55 -13.25
C ILE A 391 15.07 22.41 -14.51
N ILE A 392 15.32 21.81 -15.67
CA ILE A 392 15.14 22.42 -16.98
C ILE A 392 13.71 22.11 -17.44
N LEU A 393 12.82 23.12 -17.43
CA LEU A 393 11.38 22.99 -17.72
C LEU A 393 11.10 23.11 -19.22
N GLU A 394 11.72 24.09 -19.89
CA GLU A 394 11.58 24.30 -21.32
C GLU A 394 12.98 24.44 -21.93
N ASN A 395 13.26 23.63 -22.94
CA ASN A 395 14.53 23.68 -23.66
C ASN A 395 14.58 24.90 -24.61
N ASP A 396 15.79 25.37 -24.92
CA ASP A 396 16.00 26.46 -25.87
C ASP A 396 15.21 26.26 -27.17
N THR A 397 14.38 27.24 -27.49
CA THR A 397 13.64 27.31 -28.73
C THR A 397 14.49 27.98 -29.81
N ALA A 398 14.11 27.82 -31.09
CA ALA A 398 14.70 28.60 -32.18
C ALA A 398 14.19 30.05 -32.23
N ASN A 399 13.47 30.51 -31.19
CA ASN A 399 12.85 31.82 -31.15
C ASN A 399 13.92 32.92 -30.98
N LEU A 400 13.49 34.15 -31.24
CA LEU A 400 14.33 35.32 -31.14
C LEU A 400 14.39 35.80 -29.69
N THR A 401 15.51 36.39 -29.29
CA THR A 401 15.68 37.00 -27.98
C THR A 401 16.18 38.43 -28.14
N ILE A 402 15.69 39.31 -27.27
CA ILE A 402 16.09 40.71 -27.21
C ILE A 402 16.47 41.05 -25.75
N PRO A 403 17.35 42.04 -25.51
CA PRO A 403 17.58 42.56 -24.17
C PRO A 403 16.28 43.08 -23.54
N THR A 404 16.05 42.80 -22.25
CA THR A 404 14.83 43.25 -21.53
C THR A 404 14.65 44.77 -21.55
N GLY A 405 15.75 45.53 -21.71
CA GLY A 405 15.72 46.99 -21.90
C GLY A 405 14.82 47.47 -23.03
N CYS A 406 14.71 46.67 -24.11
CA CYS A 406 13.94 47.00 -25.32
C CYS A 406 12.41 46.94 -25.12
N LEU A 407 11.94 46.24 -24.08
CA LEU A 407 10.52 45.97 -23.86
C LEU A 407 9.78 47.20 -23.31
N LEU A 408 8.66 47.58 -23.90
CA LEU A 408 7.76 48.63 -23.39
C LEU A 408 6.73 48.01 -22.44
N GLY A 409 6.68 48.49 -21.19
CA GLY A 409 5.75 47.99 -20.17
C GLY A 409 6.27 46.78 -19.39
N LYS A 410 5.37 46.06 -18.70
CA LYS A 410 5.68 44.78 -18.04
C LYS A 410 5.67 43.66 -19.09
N SER A 411 6.47 42.62 -18.86
CA SER A 411 6.43 41.36 -19.63
C SER A 411 5.10 40.63 -19.38
N ASP A 412 4.02 41.13 -19.96
CA ASP A 412 2.73 40.46 -20.01
C ASP A 412 2.56 39.84 -21.40
N HIS A 413 2.15 38.57 -21.43
CA HIS A 413 2.24 37.68 -22.59
C HIS A 413 1.52 38.25 -23.84
N ASP A 414 0.51 39.09 -23.67
CA ASP A 414 -0.33 39.60 -24.77
C ASP A 414 -0.33 41.13 -24.96
N GLN A 415 0.41 41.90 -24.15
CA GLN A 415 0.43 43.38 -24.22
C GLN A 415 1.83 43.99 -24.27
N SER A 416 2.82 43.20 -24.65
CA SER A 416 4.19 43.67 -24.81
C SER A 416 4.41 44.34 -26.16
N SER A 417 5.12 45.47 -26.18
CA SER A 417 5.55 46.13 -27.42
C SER A 417 7.02 46.52 -27.37
N VAL A 418 7.61 46.75 -28.54
CA VAL A 418 8.98 47.27 -28.68
C VAL A 418 9.00 48.35 -29.76
N PHE A 419 9.97 49.25 -29.70
CA PHE A 419 10.21 50.18 -30.80
C PHE A 419 11.20 49.57 -31.81
N VAL A 420 10.81 49.54 -33.09
CA VAL A 420 11.64 49.13 -34.22
C VAL A 420 12.01 50.36 -35.06
N PHE A 421 13.28 50.46 -35.42
CA PHE A 421 13.76 51.49 -36.34
C PHE A 421 13.41 51.13 -37.79
N LYS A 422 12.62 51.99 -38.45
CA LYS A 422 12.32 51.88 -39.89
C LYS A 422 12.27 53.27 -40.52
N GLU A 423 12.96 53.43 -41.65
CA GLU A 423 12.91 54.67 -42.46
C GLU A 423 13.21 55.98 -41.67
N GLY A 424 14.12 55.92 -40.69
CA GLY A 424 14.51 57.10 -39.89
C GLY A 424 13.58 57.43 -38.72
N ARG A 425 12.56 56.58 -38.46
CA ARG A 425 11.58 56.77 -37.38
C ARG A 425 11.45 55.52 -36.50
N ALA A 426 11.00 55.73 -35.27
CA ALA A 426 10.64 54.66 -34.34
C ALA A 426 9.19 54.25 -34.54
N HIS A 427 8.96 52.95 -34.73
CA HIS A 427 7.63 52.35 -34.85
C HIS A 427 7.41 51.33 -33.74
N GLU A 428 6.31 51.48 -33.01
CA GLU A 428 5.86 50.55 -31.99
C GLU A 428 5.29 49.30 -32.64
N VAL A 429 5.96 48.17 -32.39
CA VAL A 429 5.54 46.85 -32.86
C VAL A 429 5.07 46.06 -31.65
N LYS A 430 3.83 45.59 -31.71
CA LYS A 430 3.30 44.65 -30.73
C LYS A 430 3.97 43.29 -30.91
N ILE A 431 4.47 42.74 -29.81
CA ILE A 431 5.17 41.47 -29.79
C ILE A 431 4.54 40.54 -28.76
N ARG A 432 4.62 39.24 -29.04
CA ARG A 432 4.26 38.21 -28.06
C ARG A 432 5.54 37.70 -27.42
N VAL A 433 5.65 37.84 -26.11
CA VAL A 433 6.84 37.47 -25.35
C VAL A 433 6.67 36.13 -24.65
N GLY A 434 7.76 35.39 -24.56
CA GLY A 434 7.89 34.11 -23.87
C GLY A 434 8.58 34.30 -22.53
N VAL A 435 9.65 33.52 -22.29
CA VAL A 435 10.44 33.57 -21.06
C VAL A 435 11.17 34.93 -20.93
N ASP A 436 11.18 35.52 -19.73
CA ASP A 436 12.01 36.67 -19.37
C ASP A 436 12.92 36.27 -18.20
N ASN A 437 14.24 36.30 -18.42
CA ASN A 437 15.22 35.98 -17.37
C ASN A 437 15.79 37.24 -16.68
N GLY A 438 15.20 38.42 -16.95
CA GLY A 438 15.60 39.72 -16.41
C GLY A 438 16.75 40.39 -17.16
N ILE A 439 17.46 39.66 -18.03
CA ILE A 439 18.53 40.19 -18.89
C ILE A 439 18.04 40.23 -20.34
N ARG A 440 17.38 39.15 -20.77
CA ARG A 440 16.80 38.97 -22.09
C ARG A 440 15.37 38.45 -21.98
N VAL A 441 14.59 38.78 -22.99
CA VAL A 441 13.22 38.33 -23.19
C VAL A 441 13.16 37.54 -24.49
N GLU A 442 12.52 36.38 -24.45
CA GLU A 442 12.19 35.59 -25.62
C GLU A 442 10.99 36.20 -26.35
N VAL A 443 11.08 36.28 -27.67
CA VAL A 443 10.05 36.80 -28.56
C VAL A 443 9.47 35.67 -29.38
N LEU A 444 8.23 35.29 -29.06
CA LEU A 444 7.49 34.21 -29.71
C LEU A 444 6.88 34.63 -31.05
N ALA A 445 6.53 35.91 -31.21
CA ALA A 445 6.00 36.46 -32.46
C ALA A 445 6.12 37.99 -32.52
N GLY A 446 6.14 38.55 -33.73
CA GLY A 446 6.06 39.99 -34.00
C GLY A 446 7.34 40.63 -34.52
N LEU A 447 8.50 39.97 -34.40
CA LEU A 447 9.79 40.45 -34.89
C LEU A 447 10.46 39.47 -35.85
N LYS A 448 11.29 40.01 -36.74
CA LYS A 448 12.18 39.27 -37.65
C LYS A 448 13.64 39.44 -37.20
N PRO A 449 14.52 38.48 -37.53
CA PRO A 449 15.95 38.59 -37.19
C PRO A 449 16.66 39.82 -37.80
N THR A 450 16.08 40.39 -38.86
CA THR A 450 16.61 41.57 -39.57
C THR A 450 16.12 42.90 -38.98
N ASP A 451 15.19 42.87 -38.04
CA ASP A 451 14.62 44.09 -37.47
C ASP A 451 15.62 44.75 -36.51
N LYS A 452 15.63 46.09 -36.48
CA LYS A 452 16.49 46.88 -35.60
C LYS A 452 15.67 47.37 -34.42
N VAL A 453 15.79 46.71 -33.29
CA VAL A 453 15.03 47.01 -32.07
C VAL A 453 15.76 48.06 -31.25
N ILE A 454 15.06 49.10 -30.80
CA ILE A 454 15.63 50.20 -30.02
C ILE A 454 15.75 49.79 -28.54
N VAL A 455 16.92 50.01 -27.94
CA VAL A 455 17.24 49.60 -26.56
C VAL A 455 16.80 50.65 -25.52
N ASP A 456 17.07 51.94 -25.77
CA ASP A 456 16.70 53.03 -24.86
C ASP A 456 15.40 53.71 -25.32
N LYS A 457 14.40 53.71 -24.43
CA LYS A 457 13.00 54.08 -24.70
C LYS A 457 12.53 55.34 -23.98
N ARG A 458 13.40 55.99 -23.20
CA ARG A 458 12.99 57.01 -22.21
C ARG A 458 12.36 58.28 -22.78
N SER A 459 12.37 58.49 -24.10
CA SER A 459 11.85 59.72 -24.74
C SER A 459 11.28 59.51 -26.15
N ILE A 460 10.75 58.32 -26.45
CA ILE A 460 10.31 57.94 -27.80
C ILE A 460 8.82 57.56 -27.78
N THR A 461 8.07 58.07 -28.75
CA THR A 461 6.69 57.68 -29.07
C THR A 461 6.57 57.27 -30.55
N GLU A 462 5.43 56.69 -30.96
CA GLU A 462 5.19 56.29 -32.35
C GLU A 462 5.49 57.42 -33.34
N GLY A 463 6.33 57.13 -34.34
CA GLY A 463 6.68 58.08 -35.39
C GLY A 463 7.78 59.08 -35.02
N THR A 464 8.35 59.03 -33.82
CA THR A 464 9.46 59.90 -33.40
C THR A 464 10.67 59.69 -34.32
N PRO A 465 11.24 60.74 -34.92
CA PRO A 465 12.44 60.63 -35.74
C PRO A 465 13.67 60.36 -34.89
N VAL A 466 14.46 59.38 -35.34
CA VAL A 466 15.55 58.82 -34.54
C VAL A 466 16.80 58.64 -35.38
N ILE A 467 17.95 58.95 -34.79
CA ILE A 467 19.27 58.73 -35.40
C ILE A 467 19.92 57.54 -34.72
N VAL A 468 20.24 56.51 -35.50
CA VAL A 468 20.93 55.32 -35.01
C VAL A 468 22.40 55.67 -34.76
N GLU A 469 22.83 55.63 -33.51
CA GLU A 469 24.26 55.59 -33.20
C GLU A 469 24.80 54.19 -33.54
N LYS A 470 25.97 54.11 -34.19
CA LYS A 470 26.57 52.81 -34.57
C LYS A 470 26.71 51.95 -33.31
N SER A 471 26.04 50.80 -33.32
CA SER A 471 26.05 49.81 -32.25
C SER A 471 27.47 49.41 -31.89
N THR A 472 27.91 49.77 -30.69
CA THR A 472 28.98 49.01 -30.03
C THR A 472 28.28 47.75 -29.55
N GLN A 473 28.71 46.58 -30.02
CA GLN A 473 28.24 45.32 -29.46
C GLN A 473 28.44 45.40 -27.94
N ILE A 474 27.34 45.51 -27.18
CA ILE A 474 27.39 45.32 -25.75
C ILE A 474 27.72 43.84 -25.56
N ALA A 475 29.02 43.54 -25.51
CA ALA A 475 29.54 42.31 -24.97
C ALA A 475 29.26 42.34 -23.46
N LEU A 476 28.01 42.10 -23.09
CA LEU A 476 27.69 41.60 -21.77
C LEU A 476 28.34 40.22 -21.71
N SER A 477 29.44 40.17 -20.97
CA SER A 477 30.22 38.98 -20.66
C SER A 477 29.30 37.77 -20.55
N LYS A 478 29.56 36.76 -21.38
CA LYS A 478 29.14 35.38 -21.14
C LYS A 478 29.26 35.13 -19.63
N PRO A 479 28.23 34.62 -18.94
CA PRO A 479 28.52 33.89 -17.71
C PRO A 479 29.52 32.82 -18.13
N GLU A 480 30.64 32.82 -17.41
CA GLU A 480 31.75 31.89 -17.58
C GLU A 480 31.17 30.51 -17.92
N ALA A 481 31.49 30.03 -19.11
CA ALA A 481 31.12 28.69 -19.50
C ALA A 481 31.75 27.77 -18.45
N VAL A 482 30.91 27.15 -17.63
CA VAL A 482 31.31 25.96 -16.90
C VAL A 482 31.62 24.95 -17.99
N GLU A 483 32.91 24.82 -18.29
CA GLU A 483 33.44 23.84 -19.25
C GLU A 483 32.92 22.44 -18.91
N PRO A 484 32.75 21.58 -19.94
CA PRO A 484 32.19 20.24 -19.82
C PRO A 484 32.98 19.29 -18.90
#